data_AF-A0A7S2G9U0-F1
#
_entry.id   AF-A0A7S2G9U0-F1
#
_cell.length_a   1.000
_cell.length_b   1.000
_cell.length_c   1.000
_cell.angle_alpha   90.00
_cell.angle_beta   90.00
_cell.angle_gamma   90.00
#
_symmetry.space_group_name_H-M   'P 1'
#
loop_
_entity.id
_entity.type
_entity.pdbx_description
1 polymer ?
#
loop_
_entity_poly.entity_id
_entity_poly.type
_entity_poly.pdbx_seq_one_letter_code
_entity_poly.pdbx_strand_id
1 'polypeptide(L)'
;MRSVDSSQVCVTIKITNKLTNEEITVQEAQFSTSAGILADERFKIEMAFQDGDDYTTSAAHDPVAIMYDNNNFHLGTSTTFPEYLTYCLDTDESDYVCHMKRSVSPYDHVGHIKCQWTILAGENDEPEDPGDVPEIDEPGELLGKSWTGMLTIDQALDLPVMVDQAYVQYSFWSATGLETFTTLNIETVTHSPKFDYTYKHHIPVVTQEFIDYLKKPMYFYLYVSPYAKTSGLQPISTSNATIAKNLGYAASAKDDPSAKINELTHENEFLKHLCEEKDKEIHRLKAELFGYTKEDSDSSARKKLASAKEMDAAVDSMPSGDAAGS
;
A
#
# COMPACT_ATOMS: atom_id res chain seq x y z
N MET A 1 22.58 -18.54 4.81
CA MET A 1 21.52 -19.02 3.88
C MET A 1 21.86 -18.47 2.49
N ARG A 2 21.54 -19.23 1.43
CA ARG A 2 22.15 -19.16 0.08
C ARG A 2 22.31 -17.74 -0.49
N SER A 3 23.50 -17.47 -1.01
CA SER A 3 23.75 -16.46 -2.06
C SER A 3 22.67 -16.62 -3.11
N VAL A 4 21.81 -15.60 -3.27
CA VAL A 4 20.82 -15.56 -4.35
C VAL A 4 21.62 -15.51 -5.64
N ASP A 5 21.67 -16.67 -6.29
CA ASP A 5 22.21 -16.86 -7.62
C ASP A 5 21.53 -15.83 -8.53
N SER A 6 22.28 -14.83 -8.99
CA SER A 6 21.82 -13.75 -9.87
C SER A 6 21.49 -14.23 -11.29
N SER A 7 21.19 -15.52 -11.44
CA SER A 7 20.99 -16.25 -12.68
C SER A 7 19.57 -16.85 -12.81
N GLN A 8 18.73 -16.76 -11.77
CA GLN A 8 17.36 -17.25 -11.84
C GLN A 8 16.46 -16.17 -12.45
N VAL A 9 15.95 -16.41 -13.67
CA VAL A 9 14.95 -15.55 -14.31
C VAL A 9 13.68 -15.56 -13.45
N CYS A 10 13.44 -14.48 -12.72
CA CYS A 10 12.21 -14.31 -11.95
C CYS A 10 11.11 -13.80 -12.90
N VAL A 11 10.18 -14.68 -13.28
CA VAL A 11 9.02 -14.30 -14.09
C VAL A 11 7.99 -13.66 -13.17
N THR A 12 7.61 -12.43 -13.50
CA THR A 12 6.54 -11.70 -12.80
C THR A 12 5.37 -11.45 -13.73
N ILE A 13 4.16 -11.65 -13.21
CA ILE A 13 2.92 -11.60 -13.98
C ILE A 13 2.09 -10.42 -13.48
N LYS A 14 1.76 -9.53 -14.40
CA LYS A 14 0.89 -8.38 -14.15
C LYS A 14 -0.56 -8.77 -14.40
N ILE A 15 -1.42 -8.56 -13.41
CA ILE A 15 -2.86 -8.79 -13.51
C ILE A 15 -3.55 -7.44 -13.37
N THR A 16 -4.46 -7.14 -14.29
CA THR A 16 -5.22 -5.89 -14.31
C THR A 16 -6.71 -6.18 -14.19
N ASN A 17 -7.36 -5.59 -13.20
CA ASN A 17 -8.80 -5.56 -13.10
C ASN A 17 -9.33 -4.43 -13.98
N LYS A 18 -9.95 -4.76 -15.11
CA LYS A 18 -10.43 -3.76 -16.08
C LYS A 18 -11.59 -2.90 -15.55
N LEU A 19 -12.32 -3.37 -14.53
CA LEU A 19 -13.45 -2.64 -13.96
C LEU A 19 -12.96 -1.54 -13.00
N THR A 20 -11.98 -1.87 -12.16
CA THR A 20 -11.43 -0.93 -11.17
C THR A 20 -10.18 -0.20 -11.67
N ASN A 21 -9.57 -0.69 -12.75
CA ASN A 21 -8.25 -0.29 -13.25
C ASN A 21 -7.11 -0.52 -12.23
N GLU A 22 -7.33 -1.42 -11.27
CA GLU A 22 -6.30 -1.84 -10.32
C GLU A 22 -5.35 -2.83 -10.96
N GLU A 23 -4.10 -2.79 -10.53
CA GLU A 23 -3.03 -3.62 -11.05
C GLU A 23 -2.26 -4.26 -9.91
N ILE A 24 -2.13 -5.58 -9.96
CA ILE A 24 -1.26 -6.34 -9.08
C ILE A 24 -0.17 -7.04 -9.86
N THR A 25 0.88 -7.41 -9.14
CA THR A 25 2.00 -8.13 -9.70
C THR A 25 2.29 -9.33 -8.82
N VAL A 26 2.20 -10.52 -9.41
CA VAL A 26 2.39 -11.79 -8.69
C VAL A 26 3.53 -12.59 -9.31
N GLN A 27 4.17 -13.44 -8.50
CA GLN A 27 5.20 -14.34 -9.01
C GLN A 27 4.58 -15.51 -9.77
N GLU A 28 5.35 -16.13 -10.66
CA GLU A 28 4.94 -17.31 -11.43
C GLU A 28 4.35 -18.43 -10.56
N ALA A 29 4.95 -18.71 -9.40
CA ALA A 29 4.46 -19.74 -8.50
C ALA A 29 3.06 -19.42 -7.95
N GLN A 30 2.84 -18.18 -7.48
CA GLN A 30 1.55 -17.71 -6.98
C GLN A 30 0.47 -17.74 -8.07
N PHE A 31 0.84 -17.28 -9.27
CA PHE A 31 -0.05 -17.32 -10.42
C PHE A 31 -0.40 -18.76 -10.83
N SER A 32 0.57 -19.66 -10.85
CA SER A 32 0.36 -21.06 -11.24
C SER A 32 -0.60 -21.77 -10.30
N THR A 33 -0.47 -21.55 -8.98
CA THR A 33 -1.43 -22.06 -8.00
C THR A 33 -2.83 -21.50 -8.24
N SER A 34 -2.95 -20.18 -8.43
CA SER A 34 -4.21 -19.50 -8.72
C SER A 34 -4.87 -20.01 -10.00
N ALA A 35 -4.08 -20.17 -11.07
CA ALA A 35 -4.52 -20.68 -12.36
C ALA A 35 -4.96 -22.15 -12.28
N GLY A 36 -4.32 -22.97 -11.45
CA GLY A 36 -4.72 -24.35 -11.19
C GLY A 36 -6.12 -24.43 -10.58
N ILE A 37 -6.40 -23.63 -9.55
CA ILE A 37 -7.73 -23.56 -8.91
C ILE A 37 -8.79 -23.16 -9.94
N LEU A 38 -8.51 -22.14 -10.76
CA LEU A 38 -9.43 -21.69 -11.80
C LEU A 38 -9.65 -22.73 -12.92
N ALA A 39 -8.62 -23.49 -13.27
CA ALA A 39 -8.73 -24.57 -14.25
C ALA A 39 -9.63 -25.71 -13.73
N ASP A 40 -9.50 -26.06 -12.45
CA ASP A 40 -10.35 -27.05 -11.80
C ASP A 40 -11.81 -26.60 -11.73
N GLU A 41 -12.06 -25.33 -11.37
CA GLU A 41 -13.42 -24.76 -11.37
C GLU A 41 -14.04 -24.72 -12.76
N ARG A 42 -13.24 -24.34 -13.78
CA ARG A 42 -13.68 -24.40 -15.19
C ARG A 42 -14.07 -25.83 -15.56
N PHE A 43 -13.25 -26.82 -15.21
CA PHE A 43 -13.54 -28.22 -15.50
C PHE A 43 -14.85 -28.69 -14.84
N LYS A 44 -15.08 -28.34 -13.57
CA LYS A 44 -16.34 -28.70 -12.87
C LYS A 44 -17.57 -28.09 -13.54
N ILE A 45 -17.50 -26.84 -13.97
CA ILE A 45 -18.59 -26.18 -14.73
C ILE A 45 -18.83 -26.90 -16.07
N GLU A 46 -17.76 -27.24 -16.79
CA GLU A 46 -17.88 -27.97 -18.07
C GLU A 46 -18.52 -29.35 -17.88
N MET A 47 -18.19 -30.06 -16.80
CA MET A 47 -18.82 -31.34 -16.47
C MET A 47 -20.29 -31.18 -16.11
N ALA A 48 -20.63 -30.20 -15.28
CA ALA A 48 -22.02 -29.92 -14.93
C ALA A 48 -22.87 -29.58 -16.17
N PHE A 49 -22.33 -28.83 -17.14
CA PHE A 49 -23.03 -28.60 -18.41
C PHE A 49 -23.24 -29.87 -19.23
N GLN A 50 -22.29 -30.80 -19.24
CA GLN A 50 -22.40 -32.07 -19.98
C GLN A 50 -23.42 -33.01 -19.34
N ASP A 51 -23.44 -33.07 -18.01
CA ASP A 51 -24.31 -33.94 -17.24
C ASP A 51 -25.72 -33.34 -17.06
N GLY A 52 -25.89 -32.04 -17.32
CA GLY A 52 -27.13 -31.31 -17.12
C GLY A 52 -27.40 -30.97 -15.65
N ASP A 53 -26.33 -30.91 -14.85
CA ASP A 53 -26.37 -30.62 -13.42
C ASP A 53 -26.22 -29.12 -13.14
N ASP A 54 -26.73 -28.71 -11.97
CA ASP A 54 -26.53 -27.35 -11.45
C ASP A 54 -25.22 -27.26 -10.69
N TYR A 55 -24.34 -26.34 -11.11
CA TYR A 55 -23.09 -26.05 -10.41
C TYR A 55 -22.88 -24.54 -10.27
N THR A 56 -22.39 -24.13 -9.10
CA THR A 56 -22.01 -22.75 -8.80
C THR A 56 -20.65 -22.76 -8.11
N THR A 57 -19.69 -22.01 -8.64
CA THR A 57 -18.37 -21.82 -8.05
C THR A 57 -18.51 -21.11 -6.70
N SER A 58 -17.72 -21.56 -5.72
CA SER A 58 -17.72 -20.93 -4.39
C SER A 58 -17.18 -19.50 -4.47
N ALA A 59 -17.64 -18.61 -3.57
CA ALA A 59 -17.15 -17.24 -3.52
C ALA A 59 -15.62 -17.16 -3.27
N ALA A 60 -15.07 -18.12 -2.51
CA ALA A 60 -13.63 -18.22 -2.27
C ALA A 60 -12.84 -18.60 -3.52
N HIS A 61 -13.48 -19.21 -4.53
CA HIS A 61 -12.88 -19.57 -5.81
C HIS A 61 -13.25 -18.59 -6.93
N ASP A 62 -13.82 -17.43 -6.58
CA ASP A 62 -14.03 -16.36 -7.55
C ASP A 62 -12.67 -15.87 -8.09
N PRO A 63 -12.53 -15.63 -9.41
CA PRO A 63 -11.26 -15.18 -10.00
C PRO A 63 -10.71 -13.88 -9.41
N VAL A 64 -11.58 -12.95 -9.00
CA VAL A 64 -11.15 -11.70 -8.34
C VAL A 64 -10.62 -12.02 -6.95
N ALA A 65 -11.34 -12.84 -6.18
CA ALA A 65 -10.90 -13.26 -4.84
C ALA A 65 -9.57 -14.03 -4.87
N ILE A 66 -9.45 -15.04 -5.75
CA ILE A 66 -8.21 -15.82 -5.88
C ILE A 66 -7.02 -14.94 -6.25
N MET A 67 -7.20 -14.01 -7.18
CA MET A 67 -6.09 -13.23 -7.72
C MET A 67 -5.70 -12.06 -6.81
N TYR A 68 -6.68 -11.37 -6.22
CA TYR A 68 -6.45 -10.14 -5.45
C TYR A 68 -6.46 -10.34 -3.94
N ASP A 69 -7.36 -11.15 -3.39
CA ASP A 69 -7.65 -11.18 -1.95
C ASP A 69 -6.68 -12.10 -1.18
N ASN A 70 -6.27 -13.21 -1.79
CA ASN A 70 -5.47 -14.24 -1.13
C ASN A 70 -3.95 -14.11 -1.32
N ASN A 71 -3.48 -13.07 -2.02
CA ASN A 71 -2.08 -12.95 -2.41
C ASN A 71 -1.46 -11.66 -1.86
N ASN A 72 -0.83 -11.78 -0.68
CA ASN A 72 0.11 -10.77 -0.21
C ASN A 72 1.30 -10.71 -1.18
N PHE A 73 1.28 -9.75 -2.10
CA PHE A 73 2.34 -9.55 -3.06
C PHE A 73 3.28 -8.44 -2.60
N HIS A 74 4.54 -8.54 -3.01
CA HIS A 74 5.53 -7.52 -2.70
C HIS A 74 5.21 -6.24 -3.50
N LEU A 75 4.69 -5.21 -2.85
CA LEU A 75 4.32 -3.95 -3.51
C LEU A 75 5.56 -3.10 -3.79
N GLY A 76 6.43 -2.94 -2.79
CA GLY A 76 7.62 -2.13 -2.92
C GLY A 76 8.65 -2.33 -1.81
N THR A 77 9.87 -1.89 -2.13
CA THR A 77 11.02 -1.90 -1.24
C THR A 77 11.42 -0.48 -0.91
N SER A 78 11.67 -0.22 0.37
CA SER A 78 12.38 0.97 0.85
C SER A 78 13.81 0.60 1.18
N THR A 79 14.77 1.46 0.83
CA THR A 79 16.19 1.30 1.14
C THR A 79 16.61 2.37 2.14
N THR A 80 17.26 1.94 3.22
CA THR A 80 17.84 2.81 4.25
C THR A 80 19.33 2.52 4.41
N PHE A 81 20.08 3.48 4.94
CA PHE A 81 21.52 3.36 5.17
C PHE A 81 21.80 3.55 6.67
N PRO A 82 21.83 2.48 7.46
CA PRO A 82 21.90 2.56 8.91
C PRO A 82 23.33 2.78 9.44
N GLU A 83 24.22 3.40 8.65
CA GLU A 83 25.63 3.59 9.04
C GLU A 83 25.75 4.48 10.29
N TYR A 84 24.85 5.44 10.46
CA TYR A 84 24.79 6.31 11.65
C TYR A 84 24.60 5.52 12.96
N LEU A 85 24.00 4.33 12.91
CA LEU A 85 23.86 3.45 14.09
C LEU A 85 25.22 2.97 14.62
N THR A 86 26.26 2.96 13.78
CA THR A 86 27.64 2.61 14.21
C THR A 86 28.29 3.69 15.07
N TYR A 87 27.69 4.88 15.14
CA TYR A 87 28.09 5.99 15.99
C TYR A 87 27.14 6.17 17.18
N CYS A 88 26.25 5.20 17.42
CA CYS A 88 25.21 5.28 18.46
C CYS A 88 24.30 6.52 18.30
N LEU A 89 24.04 6.94 17.05
CA LEU A 89 23.10 8.01 16.74
C LEU A 89 21.72 7.45 16.40
N ASP A 90 20.68 8.20 16.76
CA ASP A 90 19.31 7.95 16.35
C ASP A 90 19.10 8.26 14.86
N THR A 91 17.98 7.81 14.32
CA THR A 91 17.55 8.30 13.00
C THR A 91 17.22 9.79 13.10
N ASP A 92 17.73 10.59 12.17
CA ASP A 92 17.35 12.00 12.04
C ASP A 92 15.88 12.14 11.61
N GLU A 93 15.19 13.18 12.09
CA GLU A 93 13.77 13.40 11.78
C GLU A 93 13.48 13.50 10.27
N SER A 94 14.44 14.00 9.48
CA SER A 94 14.32 14.08 8.01
C SER A 94 14.27 12.70 7.36
N ASP A 95 14.79 11.69 8.02
CA ASP A 95 14.99 10.34 7.49
C ASP A 95 13.93 9.36 7.97
N TYR A 96 12.99 9.81 8.81
CA TYR A 96 11.86 8.99 9.26
C TYR A 96 11.00 8.48 8.10
N VAL A 97 10.86 9.28 7.04
CA VAL A 97 10.00 8.97 5.90
C VAL A 97 10.86 8.46 4.74
N CYS A 98 10.86 7.15 4.56
CA CYS A 98 11.66 6.50 3.54
C CYS A 98 10.83 6.21 2.28
N HIS A 99 11.33 6.61 1.11
CA HIS A 99 10.65 6.37 -0.17
C HIS A 99 10.68 4.89 -0.56
N MET A 100 9.53 4.36 -0.97
CA MET A 100 9.44 3.03 -1.55
C MET A 100 9.47 3.08 -3.08
N LYS A 101 10.16 2.09 -3.66
CA LYS A 101 10.15 1.80 -5.09
C LYS A 101 9.41 0.51 -5.35
N ARG A 102 8.65 0.46 -6.45
CA ARG A 102 7.90 -0.72 -6.87
C ARG A 102 8.83 -1.93 -6.95
N SER A 103 8.33 -3.10 -6.59
CA SER A 103 9.09 -4.36 -6.66
C SER A 103 9.45 -4.79 -8.08
N VAL A 104 8.77 -4.23 -9.09
CA VAL A 104 8.96 -4.53 -10.51
C VAL A 104 9.13 -3.26 -11.34
N SER A 105 9.80 -3.42 -12.50
CA SER A 105 9.94 -2.39 -13.53
C SER A 105 8.57 -1.77 -13.87
N PRO A 106 8.42 -0.42 -13.87
CA PRO A 106 9.48 0.58 -13.99
C PRO A 106 10.22 0.98 -12.69
N TYR A 107 9.97 0.30 -11.56
CA TYR A 107 10.51 0.65 -10.23
C TYR A 107 10.10 2.06 -9.78
N ASP A 108 8.93 2.50 -10.24
CA ASP A 108 8.35 3.80 -9.88
C ASP A 108 8.16 3.92 -8.36
N HIS A 109 8.02 5.16 -7.89
CA HIS A 109 7.66 5.43 -6.52
C HIS A 109 6.26 4.86 -6.19
N VAL A 110 6.14 4.17 -5.06
CA VAL A 110 4.90 3.48 -4.63
C VAL A 110 4.52 3.81 -3.18
N GLY A 111 4.73 5.07 -2.79
CA GLY A 111 4.46 5.56 -1.44
C GLY A 111 5.68 5.52 -0.53
N HIS A 112 5.46 5.66 0.76
CA HIS A 112 6.53 5.77 1.76
C HIS A 112 6.32 4.76 2.89
N ILE A 113 7.40 4.42 3.58
CA ILE A 113 7.36 3.76 4.88
C ILE A 113 7.96 4.69 5.92
N LYS A 114 7.28 4.84 7.06
CA LYS A 114 7.78 5.62 8.18
C LYS A 114 8.44 4.69 9.19
N CYS A 115 9.76 4.81 9.34
CA CYS A 115 10.53 4.00 10.27
C CYS A 115 11.65 4.81 10.92
N GLN A 116 11.99 4.48 12.16
CA GLN A 116 13.05 5.14 12.92
C GLN A 116 13.75 4.16 13.84
N TRP A 117 15.03 4.42 14.07
CA TRP A 117 15.85 3.77 15.08
C TRP A 117 16.07 4.72 16.24
N THR A 118 15.95 4.18 17.45
CA THR A 118 16.31 4.84 18.71
C THR A 118 17.36 4.00 19.42
N ILE A 119 18.52 4.58 19.69
CA ILE A 119 19.63 3.91 20.37
C ILE A 119 19.37 3.91 21.88
N LEU A 120 19.71 2.79 22.52
CA LEU A 120 19.52 2.56 23.94
C LEU A 120 20.86 2.13 24.56
N ALA A 121 21.11 2.52 25.81
CA ALA A 121 22.32 2.15 26.53
C ALA A 121 22.39 0.63 26.79
N GLY A 122 21.25 -0.02 26.99
CA GLY A 122 21.13 -1.44 27.30
C GLY A 122 19.76 -2.05 26.97
N GLU A 123 19.66 -3.37 27.10
CA GLU A 123 18.47 -4.16 26.74
C GLU A 123 17.22 -3.80 27.58
N ASN A 124 17.43 -3.32 28.81
CA ASN A 124 16.34 -3.00 29.74
C ASN A 124 15.89 -1.53 29.67
N ASP A 125 16.60 -0.70 28.91
CA ASP A 125 16.28 0.73 28.78
C ASP A 125 15.18 0.94 27.73
N GLU A 126 14.45 2.04 27.83
CA GLU A 126 13.30 2.33 26.98
C GLU A 126 13.49 3.67 26.24
N PRO A 127 12.78 3.95 25.14
CA PRO A 127 12.97 5.18 24.36
C PRO A 127 12.76 6.46 25.17
N GLU A 128 11.88 6.43 26.17
CA GLU A 128 11.61 7.56 27.05
C GLU A 128 12.70 7.78 28.11
N ASP A 129 13.51 6.74 28.39
CA ASP A 129 14.65 6.75 29.31
C ASP A 129 15.76 5.85 28.74
N PRO A 130 16.51 6.32 27.72
CA PRO A 130 17.42 5.49 26.95
C PRO A 130 18.70 5.12 27.70
N GLY A 131 18.87 5.62 28.94
CA GLY A 131 20.09 5.48 29.72
C GLY A 131 21.26 6.29 29.17
N ASP A 132 22.46 6.00 29.70
CA ASP A 132 23.71 6.66 29.30
C ASP A 132 24.27 6.00 28.01
N VAL A 133 23.75 6.41 26.85
CA VAL A 133 24.23 5.95 25.55
C VAL A 133 25.68 6.42 25.34
N PRO A 134 26.62 5.51 25.02
CA PRO A 134 28.01 5.87 24.81
C PRO A 134 28.18 6.74 23.55
N GLU A 135 28.94 7.83 23.68
CA GLU A 135 29.41 8.60 22.54
C GLU A 135 30.49 7.80 21.79
N ILE A 136 30.32 7.60 20.49
CA ILE A 136 31.21 6.84 19.62
C ILE A 136 31.64 7.72 18.46
N ASP A 137 32.92 8.11 18.42
CA ASP A 137 33.46 8.95 17.35
C ASP A 137 33.87 8.11 16.12
N GLU A 138 34.31 6.87 16.34
CA GLU A 138 34.73 5.95 15.29
C GLU A 138 34.02 4.58 15.42
N PRO A 139 33.53 3.97 14.32
CA PRO A 139 32.79 2.70 14.38
C PRO A 139 33.57 1.56 15.04
N GLY A 140 34.91 1.58 14.97
CA GLY A 140 35.77 0.58 15.58
C GLY A 140 35.70 0.56 17.11
N GLU A 141 35.28 1.65 17.75
CA GLU A 141 35.14 1.72 19.21
C GLU A 141 33.97 0.90 19.76
N LEU A 142 33.02 0.50 18.90
CA LEU A 142 31.96 -0.43 19.27
C LEU A 142 32.46 -1.86 19.43
N LEU A 143 33.60 -2.23 18.83
CA LEU A 143 34.09 -3.61 18.85
C LEU A 143 34.24 -4.12 20.29
N GLY A 144 33.59 -5.24 20.57
CA GLY A 144 33.62 -5.87 21.90
C GLY A 144 32.67 -5.25 22.93
N LYS A 145 31.99 -4.14 22.62
CA LYS A 145 30.94 -3.54 23.46
C LYS A 145 29.57 -4.14 23.14
N SER A 146 28.60 -3.92 24.02
CA SER A 146 27.19 -4.17 23.70
C SER A 146 26.61 -3.04 22.87
N TRP A 147 25.62 -3.36 22.05
CA TRP A 147 24.84 -2.39 21.28
C TRP A 147 23.36 -2.72 21.41
N THR A 148 22.53 -1.69 21.62
CA THR A 148 21.08 -1.84 21.66
C THR A 148 20.43 -0.75 20.83
N GLY A 149 19.54 -1.14 19.93
CA GLY A 149 18.77 -0.21 19.12
C GLY A 149 17.34 -0.71 18.97
N MET A 150 16.39 0.20 19.10
CA MET A 150 14.98 -0.07 18.94
C MET A 150 14.50 0.45 17.59
N LEU A 151 13.99 -0.44 16.75
CA LEU A 151 13.35 -0.07 15.50
C LEU A 151 11.86 0.11 15.72
N THR A 152 11.33 1.23 15.26
CA THR A 152 9.89 1.48 15.15
C THR A 152 9.50 1.60 13.68
N ILE A 153 8.49 0.85 13.26
CA ILE A 153 7.84 0.96 11.95
C ILE A 153 6.40 1.41 12.22
N ASP A 154 6.13 2.69 11.97
CA ASP A 154 4.86 3.35 12.29
C ASP A 154 3.78 2.96 11.27
N GLN A 155 3.97 3.34 10.00
CA GLN A 155 2.96 3.14 8.96
C GLN A 155 3.57 3.18 7.55
N ALA A 156 2.84 2.67 6.56
CA ALA A 156 3.05 3.04 5.17
C ALA A 156 2.10 4.19 4.79
N LEU A 157 2.53 5.02 3.85
CA LEU A 157 1.84 6.25 3.44
C LEU A 157 1.69 6.30 1.93
N ASP A 158 0.60 6.92 1.48
CA ASP A 158 0.33 7.25 0.07
C ASP A 158 0.48 6.05 -0.88
N LEU A 159 -0.02 4.89 -0.49
CA LEU A 159 0.02 3.71 -1.34
C LEU A 159 -0.89 3.91 -2.57
N PRO A 160 -0.44 3.51 -3.77
CA PRO A 160 -1.22 3.70 -5.01
C PRO A 160 -2.44 2.77 -5.12
N VAL A 161 -2.55 1.78 -4.22
CA VAL A 161 -3.65 0.82 -4.16
C VAL A 161 -4.27 0.86 -2.76
N MET A 162 -5.58 0.68 -2.71
CA MET A 162 -6.26 0.46 -1.44
C MET A 162 -5.94 -0.96 -0.98
N VAL A 163 -5.32 -1.10 0.17
CA VAL A 163 -4.95 -2.41 0.74
C VAL A 163 -6.02 -2.87 1.69
N ASP A 164 -6.29 -4.17 1.73
CA ASP A 164 -7.07 -4.82 2.79
C ASP A 164 -6.12 -5.43 3.83
N GLN A 165 -5.01 -6.00 3.38
CA GLN A 165 -3.97 -6.55 4.26
C GLN A 165 -2.60 -5.98 3.95
N ALA A 166 -1.77 -5.82 4.98
CA ALA A 166 -0.39 -5.40 4.80
C ALA A 166 0.52 -5.88 5.94
N TYR A 167 1.77 -6.19 5.59
CA TYR A 167 2.85 -6.38 6.55
C TYR A 167 4.19 -5.93 5.96
N VAL A 168 5.14 -5.64 6.85
CA VAL A 168 6.52 -5.28 6.48
C VAL A 168 7.47 -6.38 6.95
N GLN A 169 8.43 -6.68 6.09
CA GLN A 169 9.53 -7.59 6.40
C GLN A 169 10.87 -6.86 6.26
N TYR A 170 11.79 -7.11 7.18
CA TYR A 170 13.17 -6.64 7.10
C TYR A 170 14.12 -7.71 7.62
N SER A 171 15.40 -7.59 7.29
CA SER A 171 16.44 -8.46 7.85
C SER A 171 17.42 -7.65 8.66
N PHE A 172 17.67 -8.08 9.89
CA PHE A 172 18.60 -7.42 10.81
C PHE A 172 19.48 -8.43 11.53
N TRP A 173 20.61 -7.96 12.04
CA TRP A 173 21.57 -8.81 12.73
C TRP A 173 21.06 -9.19 14.13
N SER A 174 21.25 -10.45 14.50
CA SER A 174 20.89 -11.02 15.81
C SER A 174 22.09 -11.73 16.42
N ALA A 175 21.92 -12.27 17.63
CA ALA A 175 22.92 -13.12 18.27
C ALA A 175 23.30 -14.37 17.44
N THR A 176 22.43 -14.86 16.56
CA THR A 176 22.70 -16.04 15.71
C THR A 176 23.11 -15.69 14.28
N GLY A 177 23.23 -14.39 13.97
CA GLY A 177 23.53 -13.86 12.64
C GLY A 177 22.33 -13.12 12.04
N LEU A 178 22.29 -13.01 10.72
CA LEU A 178 21.22 -12.28 10.03
C LEU A 178 19.89 -13.03 10.15
N GLU A 179 18.90 -12.40 10.77
CA GLU A 179 17.55 -12.90 10.94
C GLU A 179 16.55 -12.01 10.20
N THR A 180 15.38 -12.58 9.90
CA THR A 180 14.27 -11.88 9.26
C THR A 180 13.19 -11.61 10.27
N PHE A 181 12.74 -10.38 10.31
CA PHE A 181 11.68 -9.89 11.17
C PHE A 181 10.49 -9.48 10.32
N THR A 182 9.29 -9.80 10.81
CA THR A 182 8.03 -9.51 10.12
C THR A 182 7.08 -8.85 11.12
N THR A 183 6.43 -7.77 10.69
CA THR A 183 5.37 -7.14 11.49
C THR A 183 4.15 -8.06 11.56
N LEU A 184 3.21 -7.77 12.44
CA LEU A 184 1.88 -8.38 12.34
C LEU A 184 1.24 -8.01 11.00
N ASN A 185 0.48 -8.94 10.43
CA ASN A 185 -0.36 -8.66 9.29
C ASN A 185 -1.55 -7.84 9.78
N ILE A 186 -1.69 -6.64 9.25
CA ILE A 186 -2.85 -5.81 9.58
C ILE A 186 -3.97 -6.11 8.60
N GLU A 187 -5.21 -5.98 9.05
CA GLU A 187 -6.42 -6.23 8.25
C GLU A 187 -7.28 -4.96 8.33
N THR A 188 -7.08 -4.03 7.40
CA THR A 188 -7.78 -2.75 7.36
C THR A 188 -7.78 -2.20 5.94
N VAL A 189 -8.96 -1.78 5.48
CA VAL A 189 -9.15 -1.14 4.17
C VAL A 189 -8.64 0.30 4.20
N THR A 190 -7.44 0.55 3.66
CA THR A 190 -6.82 1.89 3.67
C THR A 190 -5.75 2.05 2.58
N HIS A 191 -5.35 3.29 2.28
CA HIS A 191 -4.15 3.61 1.50
C HIS A 191 -2.91 3.87 2.39
N SER A 192 -3.09 3.84 3.71
CA SER A 192 -2.04 4.15 4.68
C SER A 192 -2.13 3.19 5.87
N PRO A 193 -1.67 1.93 5.69
CA PRO A 193 -1.71 0.93 6.73
C PRO A 193 -0.78 1.30 7.89
N LYS A 194 -1.30 1.28 9.12
CA LYS A 194 -0.52 1.48 10.36
C LYS A 194 -0.10 0.16 10.95
N PHE A 195 1.19 0.00 11.23
CA PHE A 195 1.75 -1.22 11.79
C PHE A 195 1.98 -1.11 13.30
N ASP A 196 2.29 0.11 13.78
CA ASP A 196 2.62 0.38 15.19
C ASP A 196 3.62 -0.66 15.76
N TYR A 197 4.60 -1.03 14.94
CA TYR A 197 5.54 -2.09 15.25
C TYR A 197 6.78 -1.52 15.92
N THR A 198 7.16 -2.12 17.05
CA THR A 198 8.39 -1.79 17.76
C THR A 198 9.14 -3.05 18.11
N TYR A 199 10.45 -3.06 17.88
CA TYR A 199 11.30 -4.19 18.22
C TYR A 199 12.69 -3.75 18.68
N LYS A 200 13.12 -4.27 19.83
CA LYS A 200 14.42 -3.98 20.45
C LYS A 200 15.44 -5.03 19.99
N HIS A 201 16.47 -4.59 19.29
CA HIS A 201 17.60 -5.41 18.88
C HIS A 201 18.75 -5.22 19.86
N HIS A 202 19.20 -6.31 20.47
CA HIS A 202 20.34 -6.30 21.39
C HIS A 202 21.47 -7.20 20.87
N ILE A 203 22.66 -6.62 20.77
CA ILE A 203 23.90 -7.30 20.41
C ILE A 203 24.80 -7.29 21.66
N PRO A 204 24.99 -8.42 22.35
CA PRO A 204 25.73 -8.43 23.62
C PRO A 204 27.21 -8.12 23.43
N VAL A 205 27.78 -8.51 22.29
CA VAL A 205 29.17 -8.23 21.91
C VAL A 205 29.21 -7.93 20.42
N VAL A 206 29.52 -6.69 20.07
CA VAL A 206 29.64 -6.23 18.69
C VAL A 206 30.91 -6.80 18.04
N THR A 207 30.74 -7.33 16.84
CA THR A 207 31.82 -7.85 16.00
C THR A 207 32.05 -6.97 14.77
N GLN A 208 33.16 -7.21 14.05
CA GLN A 208 33.45 -6.48 12.82
C GLN A 208 32.38 -6.74 11.74
N GLU A 209 31.83 -7.95 11.69
CA GLU A 209 30.78 -8.32 10.74
C GLU A 209 29.49 -7.52 10.96
N PHE A 210 29.15 -7.22 12.22
CA PHE A 210 28.00 -6.36 12.55
C PHE A 210 28.21 -4.93 12.06
N ILE A 211 29.41 -4.36 12.30
CA ILE A 211 29.76 -3.02 11.82
C ILE A 211 29.74 -2.97 10.29
N ASP A 212 30.31 -3.97 9.63
CA ASP A 212 30.33 -4.08 8.18
C ASP A 212 28.92 -4.31 7.60
N TYR A 213 28.01 -4.90 8.37
CA TYR A 213 26.60 -5.03 8.02
C TYR A 213 25.89 -3.67 8.08
N LEU A 214 26.08 -2.88 9.14
CA LEU A 214 25.44 -1.56 9.29
C LEU A 214 25.92 -0.53 8.24
N LYS A 215 27.11 -0.72 7.67
CA LYS A 215 27.62 0.07 6.54
C LYS A 215 26.96 -0.27 5.19
N LYS A 216 26.14 -1.32 5.13
CA LYS A 216 25.44 -1.74 3.91
C LYS A 216 24.01 -1.23 3.90
N PRO A 217 23.38 -1.10 2.72
CA PRO A 217 21.97 -0.76 2.65
C PRO A 217 21.11 -1.83 3.34
N MET A 218 20.14 -1.37 4.13
CA MET A 218 19.10 -2.18 4.74
C MET A 218 17.79 -1.99 3.97
N TYR A 219 17.03 -3.07 3.82
CA TYR A 219 15.82 -3.09 3.00
C TYR A 219 14.59 -3.41 3.84
N PHE A 220 13.52 -2.65 3.62
CA PHE A 220 12.18 -2.91 4.12
C PHE A 220 11.29 -3.30 2.96
N TYR A 221 10.68 -4.47 3.04
CA TYR A 221 9.81 -5.03 2.01
C TYR A 221 8.36 -4.92 2.47
N LEU A 222 7.54 -4.16 1.75
CA LEU A 222 6.11 -4.06 2.01
C LEU A 222 5.36 -5.09 1.16
N TYR A 223 4.63 -5.97 1.83
CA TYR A 223 3.72 -6.92 1.21
C TYR A 223 2.28 -6.50 1.47
N VAL A 224 1.43 -6.55 0.44
CA VAL A 224 0.04 -6.12 0.54
C VAL A 224 -0.90 -7.07 -0.19
N SER A 225 -2.13 -7.16 0.30
CA SER A 225 -3.28 -7.68 -0.44
C SER A 225 -4.21 -6.50 -0.76
N PRO A 226 -4.52 -6.19 -2.03
CA PRO A 226 -5.43 -5.11 -2.35
C PRO A 226 -6.85 -5.44 -1.94
N TYR A 227 -7.58 -4.40 -1.55
CA TYR A 227 -9.01 -4.51 -1.37
C TYR A 227 -9.70 -4.66 -2.73
N ALA A 228 -10.14 -5.87 -3.06
CA ALA A 228 -10.91 -6.13 -4.27
C ALA A 228 -12.40 -6.28 -3.93
N LYS A 229 -13.22 -5.34 -4.42
CA LYS A 229 -14.68 -5.46 -4.29
C LYS A 229 -15.20 -6.63 -5.13
N THR A 230 -15.64 -7.68 -4.47
CA THR A 230 -16.36 -8.82 -5.08
C THR A 230 -17.89 -8.69 -4.92
N SER A 231 -18.36 -7.75 -4.11
CA SER A 231 -19.78 -7.54 -3.85
C SER A 231 -20.52 -7.09 -5.11
N GLY A 232 -21.56 -7.85 -5.51
CA GLY A 232 -22.41 -7.54 -6.65
C GLY A 232 -22.01 -8.22 -7.96
N LEU A 233 -20.94 -9.02 -7.96
CA LEU A 233 -20.63 -9.90 -9.09
C LEU A 233 -21.63 -11.05 -9.16
N GLN A 234 -22.10 -11.37 -10.36
CA GLN A 234 -22.96 -12.54 -10.56
C GLN A 234 -22.16 -13.82 -10.28
N PRO A 235 -22.72 -14.78 -9.53
CA PRO A 235 -22.07 -16.06 -9.30
C PRO A 235 -21.72 -16.77 -10.61
N ILE A 236 -20.50 -17.28 -10.71
CA ILE A 236 -20.08 -18.14 -11.81
C ILE A 236 -20.80 -19.48 -11.65
N SER A 237 -21.78 -19.74 -12.52
CA SER A 237 -22.65 -20.91 -12.42
C SER A 237 -23.13 -21.39 -13.79
N THR A 238 -23.66 -22.61 -13.83
CA THR A 238 -24.31 -23.19 -15.02
C THR A 238 -25.58 -22.43 -15.43
N SER A 239 -26.20 -21.69 -14.50
CA SER A 239 -27.36 -20.84 -14.78
C SER A 239 -27.03 -19.57 -15.57
N ASN A 240 -25.74 -19.20 -15.67
CA ASN A 240 -25.31 -18.00 -16.37
C ASN A 240 -25.20 -18.26 -17.90
N ALA A 241 -26.10 -17.65 -18.67
CA ALA A 241 -26.17 -17.83 -20.12
C ALA A 241 -24.90 -17.36 -20.86
N THR A 242 -24.23 -16.32 -20.36
CA THR A 242 -22.97 -15.82 -20.93
C THR A 242 -21.85 -16.85 -20.76
N ILE A 243 -21.78 -17.50 -19.58
CA ILE A 243 -20.82 -18.57 -19.30
C ILE A 243 -21.11 -19.79 -20.19
N ALA A 244 -22.37 -20.24 -20.25
CA ALA A 244 -22.78 -21.34 -21.11
C ALA A 244 -22.38 -21.09 -22.58
N LYS A 245 -22.61 -19.86 -23.07
CA LYS A 245 -22.24 -19.46 -24.43
C LYS A 245 -20.73 -19.48 -24.65
N ASN A 246 -19.95 -18.93 -23.71
CA ASN A 246 -18.49 -18.85 -23.84
C ASN A 246 -17.82 -20.22 -23.77
N LEU A 247 -18.43 -21.17 -23.05
CA LEU A 247 -17.97 -22.56 -22.98
C LEU A 247 -18.54 -23.47 -24.08
N GLY A 248 -19.38 -22.93 -24.98
CA GLY A 248 -19.93 -23.67 -26.12
C GLY A 248 -21.14 -24.55 -25.83
N TYR A 249 -21.77 -24.39 -24.67
CA TYR A 249 -22.96 -25.16 -24.22
C TYR A 249 -24.29 -24.42 -24.44
N ALA A 250 -24.27 -23.16 -24.86
CA ALA A 250 -25.52 -22.48 -25.23
C ALA A 250 -26.07 -22.99 -26.57
N ALA A 251 -27.36 -23.35 -26.61
CA ALA A 251 -28.12 -23.31 -27.85
C ALA A 251 -28.00 -21.89 -28.43
N SER A 252 -27.80 -21.77 -29.75
CA SER A 252 -27.53 -20.48 -30.41
C SER A 252 -28.46 -19.38 -29.91
N ALA A 253 -27.91 -18.37 -29.22
CA ALA A 253 -28.63 -17.24 -28.62
C ALA A 253 -29.33 -16.29 -29.63
N LYS A 254 -29.64 -16.77 -30.84
CA LYS A 254 -30.48 -16.04 -31.80
C LYS A 254 -31.98 -16.14 -31.46
N ASP A 255 -32.40 -17.01 -30.55
CA ASP A 255 -33.83 -17.39 -30.44
C ASP A 255 -34.54 -17.10 -29.10
N ASP A 256 -33.92 -16.49 -28.08
CA ASP A 256 -34.65 -16.05 -26.86
C ASP A 256 -34.41 -14.57 -26.48
N PRO A 257 -35.31 -13.66 -26.92
CA PRO A 257 -35.30 -12.25 -26.55
C PRO A 257 -35.43 -11.99 -25.04
N SER A 258 -36.05 -12.90 -24.28
CA SER A 258 -36.36 -12.72 -22.87
C SER A 258 -35.13 -12.89 -21.98
N ALA A 259 -34.29 -13.88 -22.29
CA ALA A 259 -32.98 -14.06 -21.65
C ALA A 259 -32.07 -12.85 -21.88
N LYS A 260 -32.10 -12.27 -23.10
CA LYS A 260 -31.34 -11.06 -23.44
C LYS A 260 -31.80 -9.83 -22.65
N ILE A 261 -33.11 -9.68 -22.45
CA ILE A 261 -33.68 -8.58 -21.67
C ILE A 261 -33.31 -8.72 -20.19
N ASN A 262 -33.34 -9.93 -19.63
CA ASN A 262 -32.97 -10.15 -18.22
C ASN A 262 -31.47 -9.90 -17.97
N GLU A 263 -30.59 -10.33 -18.90
CA GLU A 263 -29.14 -10.04 -18.89
C GLU A 263 -28.89 -8.52 -18.90
N LEU A 264 -29.50 -7.80 -19.85
CA LEU A 264 -29.36 -6.34 -19.98
C LEU A 264 -29.95 -5.57 -18.80
N THR A 265 -31.00 -6.08 -18.17
CA THR A 265 -31.64 -5.43 -17.01
C THR A 265 -30.72 -5.52 -15.79
N HIS A 266 -30.15 -6.70 -15.52
CA HIS A 266 -29.17 -6.88 -14.44
C HIS A 266 -27.88 -6.09 -14.69
N GLU A 267 -27.37 -6.09 -15.92
CA GLU A 267 -26.19 -5.29 -16.28
C GLU A 267 -26.44 -3.80 -16.04
N ASN A 268 -27.62 -3.28 -16.40
CA ASN A 268 -27.99 -1.89 -16.12
C ASN A 268 -28.11 -1.58 -14.63
N GLU A 269 -28.65 -2.50 -13.82
CA GLU A 269 -28.74 -2.32 -12.36
C GLU A 269 -27.34 -2.30 -11.72
N PHE A 270 -26.46 -3.20 -12.14
CA PHE A 270 -25.07 -3.22 -11.70
C PHE A 270 -24.33 -1.93 -12.07
N LEU A 271 -24.45 -1.49 -13.34
CA LEU A 271 -23.82 -0.26 -13.81
C LEU A 271 -24.35 0.97 -13.06
N LYS A 272 -25.64 1.03 -12.75
CA LYS A 272 -26.20 2.10 -11.91
C LYS A 272 -25.58 2.12 -10.52
N HIS A 273 -25.50 0.96 -9.86
CA HIS A 273 -24.88 0.87 -8.53
C HIS A 273 -23.42 1.30 -8.55
N LEU A 274 -22.67 0.88 -9.59
CA LEU A 274 -21.26 1.28 -9.76
C LEU A 274 -21.11 2.79 -10.00
N CYS A 275 -21.98 3.39 -10.81
CA CYS A 275 -22.01 4.84 -11.01
C CYS A 275 -22.31 5.58 -9.69
N GLU A 276 -23.30 5.15 -8.92
CA GLU A 276 -23.65 5.75 -7.63
C GLU A 276 -22.49 5.67 -6.62
N GLU A 277 -21.76 4.56 -6.59
CA GLU A 277 -20.57 4.42 -5.74
C GLU A 277 -19.41 5.31 -6.20
N LYS A 278 -19.15 5.38 -7.51
CA LYS A 278 -18.13 6.31 -8.05
C LYS A 278 -18.50 7.76 -7.78
N ASP A 279 -19.78 8.13 -7.82
CA ASP A 279 -20.25 9.47 -7.46
C ASP A 279 -20.04 9.77 -5.97
N LYS A 280 -20.29 8.80 -5.07
CA LYS A 280 -19.97 8.93 -3.64
C LYS A 280 -18.47 9.11 -3.42
N GLU A 281 -17.65 8.33 -4.12
CA GLU A 281 -16.19 8.42 -4.03
C GLU A 281 -15.67 9.75 -4.56
N ILE A 282 -16.19 10.22 -5.70
CA ILE A 282 -15.90 11.57 -6.23
C ILE A 282 -16.33 12.62 -5.21
N HIS A 283 -17.48 12.46 -4.55
CA HIS A 283 -17.91 13.38 -3.50
C HIS A 283 -16.99 13.38 -2.29
N ARG A 284 -16.51 12.20 -1.86
CA ARG A 284 -15.53 12.05 -0.78
C ARG A 284 -14.20 12.69 -1.14
N LEU A 285 -13.63 12.34 -2.28
CA LEU A 285 -12.39 12.92 -2.79
C LEU A 285 -12.52 14.43 -3.01
N LYS A 286 -13.67 14.91 -3.49
CA LYS A 286 -13.95 16.36 -3.54
C LYS A 286 -14.02 16.96 -2.14
N ALA A 287 -14.59 16.29 -1.14
CA ALA A 287 -14.64 16.79 0.22
C ALA A 287 -13.26 16.82 0.88
N GLU A 288 -12.37 15.86 0.57
CA GLU A 288 -10.98 15.84 1.01
C GLU A 288 -10.14 16.92 0.29
N LEU A 289 -10.31 17.06 -1.03
CA LEU A 289 -9.64 18.07 -1.83
C LEU A 289 -10.14 19.50 -1.52
N PHE A 290 -11.43 19.65 -1.25
CA PHE A 290 -12.09 20.89 -0.84
C PHE A 290 -12.41 20.91 0.66
N GLY A 291 -11.59 20.25 1.49
CA GLY A 291 -11.62 20.31 2.94
C GLY A 291 -11.33 21.71 3.53
N TYR A 292 -11.44 22.77 2.74
CA TYR A 292 -11.83 24.11 3.20
C TYR A 292 -13.32 24.30 2.92
N THR A 293 -14.08 24.18 4.00
CA THR A 293 -15.53 24.02 4.05
C THR A 293 -16.32 25.11 3.33
N LYS A 294 -17.50 24.69 2.87
CA LYS A 294 -18.61 25.53 2.40
C LYS A 294 -19.23 26.40 3.52
N GLU A 295 -18.56 26.56 4.66
CA GLU A 295 -18.90 27.49 5.73
C GLU A 295 -17.98 28.72 5.76
N ASP A 296 -16.92 28.77 4.96
CA ASP A 296 -16.03 29.93 4.86
C ASP A 296 -16.35 30.79 3.63
N SER A 297 -17.63 31.16 3.50
CA SER A 297 -18.07 32.21 2.56
C SER A 297 -17.47 33.60 2.86
N ASP A 298 -16.60 33.68 3.86
CA ASP A 298 -15.97 34.89 4.39
C ASP A 298 -14.44 34.77 4.50
N SER A 299 -13.83 34.10 3.50
CA SER A 299 -12.39 33.79 3.49
C SER A 299 -11.52 35.04 3.71
N SER A 300 -10.44 34.85 4.47
CA SER A 300 -9.38 35.84 4.74
C SER A 300 -8.90 36.58 3.48
N ALA A 301 -8.93 35.92 2.32
CA ALA A 301 -8.60 36.51 1.04
C ALA A 301 -9.62 37.57 0.58
N ARG A 302 -10.94 37.34 0.78
CA ARG A 302 -11.98 38.35 0.50
C ARG A 302 -11.98 39.47 1.53
N LYS A 303 -11.71 39.18 2.81
CA LYS A 303 -11.53 40.23 3.84
C LYS A 303 -10.32 41.12 3.55
N LYS A 304 -9.20 40.55 3.11
CA LYS A 304 -8.03 41.30 2.65
C LYS A 304 -8.31 42.09 1.37
N LEU A 305 -9.10 41.54 0.44
CA LEU A 305 -9.52 42.26 -0.78
C LEU A 305 -10.52 43.39 -0.50
N ALA A 306 -11.43 43.22 0.46
CA ALA A 306 -12.38 44.25 0.88
C ALA A 306 -11.67 45.36 1.66
N SER A 307 -10.78 45.00 2.58
CA SER A 307 -9.94 45.95 3.32
C SER A 307 -8.99 46.72 2.38
N ALA A 308 -8.44 46.07 1.34
CA ALA A 308 -7.65 46.75 0.32
C ALA A 308 -8.50 47.73 -0.52
N LYS A 309 -9.74 47.36 -0.87
CA LYS A 309 -10.66 48.26 -1.59
C LYS A 309 -11.12 49.45 -0.75
N GLU A 310 -11.34 49.27 0.55
CA GLU A 310 -11.67 50.37 1.47
C GLU A 310 -10.46 51.30 1.69
N MET A 311 -9.25 50.76 1.75
CA MET A 311 -8.02 51.57 1.81
C MET A 311 -7.80 52.37 0.53
N ASP A 312 -7.99 51.77 -0.66
CA ASP A 312 -7.87 52.49 -1.94
C ASP A 312 -8.92 53.59 -2.07
N ALA A 313 -10.17 53.33 -1.65
CA ALA A 313 -11.23 54.36 -1.64
C ALA A 313 -10.96 55.48 -0.62
N ALA A 314 -10.29 55.20 0.50
CA ALA A 314 -9.88 56.20 1.47
C ALA A 314 -8.71 57.07 0.96
N VAL A 315 -7.81 56.51 0.14
CA VAL A 315 -6.73 57.26 -0.52
C VAL A 315 -7.29 58.16 -1.64
N ASP A 316 -8.28 57.69 -2.40
CA ASP A 316 -8.95 58.49 -3.46
C ASP A 316 -9.89 59.58 -2.92
N SER A 317 -10.30 59.50 -1.65
CA SER A 317 -11.18 60.50 -0.99
C SER A 317 -10.45 61.48 -0.07
N MET A 318 -9.12 61.38 0.05
CA MET A 318 -8.33 62.42 0.70
C MET A 318 -8.29 63.68 -0.18
N PRO A 319 -8.67 64.86 0.35
CA PRO A 319 -8.53 66.10 -0.40
C PRO A 319 -7.04 66.31 -0.68
N SER A 320 -6.69 66.57 -1.94
CA SER A 320 -5.40 67.14 -2.30
C SER A 320 -5.22 68.45 -1.55
N GLY A 321 -4.54 68.38 -0.41
CA GLY A 321 -4.18 69.53 0.39
C GLY A 321 -3.27 70.42 -0.42
N ASP A 322 -3.79 71.60 -0.77
CA ASP A 322 -3.07 72.73 -1.33
C ASP A 322 -1.73 72.93 -0.62
N ALA A 323 -0.64 72.76 -1.38
CA ALA A 323 0.63 73.40 -1.08
C ALA A 323 0.60 74.79 -1.73
N ALA A 324 0.08 75.77 -1.00
CA ALA A 324 0.35 77.19 -1.25
C ALA A 324 1.11 77.75 -0.06
N GLY A 325 2.32 78.27 -0.31
CA GLY A 325 3.01 79.07 0.71
C GLY A 325 4.47 79.40 0.46
N SER A 326 4.69 80.52 -0.24
CA SER A 326 5.83 81.46 -0.16
C SER A 326 7.03 81.24 -1.07
#